data_AF-A0A945YN80-F1
#
_entry.id   AF-A0A945YN80-F1
#
_cell.length_a   1.000
_cell.length_b   1.000
_cell.length_c   1.000
_cell.angle_alpha   90.00
_cell.angle_beta   90.00
_cell.angle_gamma   90.00
#
_symmetry.space_group_name_H-M   'P 1'
#
loop_
_entity.id
_entity.type
_entity.pdbx_description
1 polymer ?
#
loop_
_entity_poly.entity_id
_entity_poly.type
_entity_poly.pdbx_seq_one_letter_code
_entity_poly.pdbx_strand_id
1 'polypeptide(L)'
;MFDQIGTSEFCVSCHQVKVNLGIKLEVVWEQYRDSPAFRKGVTCQDCHMGKVPGEAKGYDKWPTAIVNGRVVGDLDKKHSNHAFYGPGYPIAHPGIFPFNPRALRWSIKEWLTFDYRAAWGDADWEEKLKRGEVDSPEFPDTWADPEDRLWARHIVKQNQKLLVDKKLDRKAVMENGSRIDGPFFDGDTPEVGKPLKIRFRVTNVDEGHNLPSGSLGAQPEIWMNVAVLDPDGERIFESGYVDSYGDMADIHSLDVAAGKIAYDEQLVNFQTKFLTTNIKGTDREMYLPVNFDVDQKPFLRPSAVPTSVQNHPPLVRMEGRSIPPLGWRDAKYKVPAEKMTKKGTYKILARMRSRAEPLYFMKFVGATQDMERSINEWMLDIHPYAVEFEVK
;
A
#
# COMPACT_ATOMS: atom_id res chain seq x y z
N MET A 1 -22.23 -27.49 -10.59
CA MET A 1 -21.97 -26.28 -9.79
C MET A 1 -20.49 -26.34 -9.42
N PHE A 2 -19.75 -25.22 -9.49
CA PHE A 2 -18.32 -25.23 -9.15
C PHE A 2 -18.15 -25.07 -7.64
N ASP A 3 -18.24 -26.17 -6.90
CA ASP A 3 -18.25 -26.17 -5.43
C ASP A 3 -17.00 -25.50 -4.82
N GLN A 4 -15.86 -25.58 -5.54
CA GLN A 4 -14.60 -24.96 -5.14
C GLN A 4 -14.71 -23.45 -4.92
N ILE A 5 -15.55 -22.72 -5.67
CA ILE A 5 -15.66 -21.25 -5.61
C ILE A 5 -16.10 -20.76 -4.21
N GLY A 6 -16.80 -21.60 -3.46
CA GLY A 6 -17.23 -21.29 -2.09
C GLY A 6 -16.18 -21.54 -1.00
N THR A 7 -14.99 -22.02 -1.37
CA THR A 7 -13.95 -22.46 -0.43
C THR A 7 -12.66 -21.65 -0.57
N SER A 8 -11.92 -21.46 0.52
CA SER A 8 -10.67 -20.68 0.50
C SER A 8 -9.61 -21.27 -0.47
N GLU A 9 -9.69 -22.57 -0.75
CA GLU A 9 -8.84 -23.28 -1.70
C GLU A 9 -8.88 -22.68 -3.12
N PHE A 10 -10.00 -22.03 -3.49
CA PHE A 10 -10.11 -21.32 -4.77
C PHE A 10 -9.07 -20.20 -4.91
N CYS A 11 -8.67 -19.57 -3.79
CA CYS A 11 -7.74 -18.45 -3.78
C CYS A 11 -6.26 -18.89 -3.87
N VAL A 12 -5.96 -20.17 -3.62
CA VAL A 12 -4.59 -20.67 -3.34
C VAL A 12 -3.68 -20.61 -4.55
N SER A 13 -4.20 -20.85 -5.76
CA SER A 13 -3.39 -20.84 -6.99
C SER A 13 -2.72 -19.49 -7.24
N CYS A 14 -3.30 -18.42 -6.73
CA CYS A 14 -2.81 -17.05 -6.92
C CYS A 14 -2.25 -16.43 -5.64
N HIS A 15 -2.70 -16.86 -4.45
CA HIS A 15 -2.27 -16.31 -3.15
C HIS A 15 -1.29 -17.20 -2.36
N GLN A 16 -0.65 -18.16 -3.05
CA GLN A 16 0.46 -18.98 -2.55
C GLN A 16 1.48 -19.20 -3.66
N VAL A 17 2.31 -18.19 -3.93
CA VAL A 17 3.20 -18.15 -5.10
C VAL A 17 4.65 -18.33 -4.69
N LYS A 18 5.38 -19.16 -5.44
CA LYS A 18 6.83 -19.32 -5.34
C LYS A 18 7.49 -18.85 -6.63
N VAL A 19 8.59 -18.12 -6.54
CA VAL A 19 9.45 -17.85 -7.72
C VAL A 19 10.26 -19.09 -8.08
N ASN A 20 10.82 -19.13 -9.29
CA ASN A 20 11.56 -20.28 -9.84
C ASN A 20 12.62 -20.84 -8.88
N LEU A 21 13.36 -19.97 -8.17
CA LEU A 21 14.38 -20.38 -7.19
C LEU A 21 13.83 -21.10 -5.94
N GLY A 22 12.50 -21.18 -5.79
CA GLY A 22 11.81 -21.85 -4.69
C GLY A 22 11.52 -20.95 -3.48
N ILE A 23 11.74 -19.65 -3.58
CA ILE A 23 11.37 -18.66 -2.56
C ILE A 23 9.88 -18.42 -2.64
N LYS A 24 9.15 -18.60 -1.54
CA LYS A 24 7.74 -18.18 -1.47
C LYS A 24 7.67 -16.66 -1.49
N LEU A 25 7.17 -16.12 -2.59
CA LEU A 25 6.89 -14.69 -2.72
C LEU A 25 5.57 -14.38 -2.02
N GLU A 26 4.53 -15.18 -2.25
CA GLU A 26 3.27 -15.07 -1.50
C GLU A 26 3.07 -16.29 -0.61
N VAL A 27 2.74 -16.05 0.67
CA VAL A 27 2.54 -17.08 1.71
C VAL A 27 1.20 -16.96 2.43
N VAL A 28 0.24 -16.24 1.84
CA VAL A 28 -1.04 -15.91 2.49
C VAL A 28 -1.79 -17.17 2.89
N TRP A 29 -1.82 -18.18 2.01
CA TRP A 29 -2.48 -19.46 2.28
C TRP A 29 -1.88 -20.20 3.48
N GLU A 30 -0.55 -20.26 3.57
CA GLU A 30 0.12 -20.90 4.70
C GLU A 30 -0.15 -20.17 6.03
N GLN A 31 -0.14 -18.83 6.00
CA GLN A 31 -0.53 -18.03 7.16
C GLN A 31 -1.99 -18.29 7.56
N TYR A 32 -2.89 -18.34 6.57
CA TYR A 32 -4.30 -18.64 6.78
C TYR A 32 -4.53 -20.02 7.38
N ARG A 33 -3.87 -21.06 6.88
CA ARG A 33 -4.02 -22.42 7.42
C ARG A 33 -3.59 -22.53 8.89
N ASP A 34 -2.67 -21.69 9.35
CA ASP A 34 -2.23 -21.66 10.76
C ASP A 34 -3.05 -20.66 11.62
N SER A 35 -4.01 -19.96 11.00
CA SER A 35 -4.71 -18.84 11.62
C SER A 35 -5.91 -19.25 12.48
N PRO A 36 -6.33 -18.40 13.45
CA PRO A 36 -7.61 -18.56 14.14
C PRO A 36 -8.82 -18.63 13.20
N ALA A 37 -8.84 -17.86 12.11
CA ALA A 37 -9.96 -17.86 11.16
C ALA A 37 -10.16 -19.24 10.52
N PHE A 38 -9.09 -19.90 10.08
CA PHE A 38 -9.16 -21.25 9.51
C PHE A 38 -9.71 -22.27 10.52
N ARG A 39 -9.26 -22.20 11.78
CA ARG A 39 -9.79 -23.06 12.87
C ARG A 39 -11.28 -22.85 13.13
N LYS A 40 -11.79 -21.63 12.89
CA LYS A 40 -13.21 -21.26 13.02
C LYS A 40 -14.04 -21.55 11.77
N GLY A 41 -13.40 -21.99 10.67
CA GLY A 41 -14.06 -22.19 9.38
C GLY A 41 -14.44 -20.89 8.65
N VAL A 42 -13.86 -19.75 9.02
CA VAL A 42 -14.05 -18.48 8.32
C VAL A 42 -13.23 -18.48 7.04
N THR A 43 -13.89 -18.31 5.90
CA THR A 43 -13.24 -18.39 4.58
C THR A 43 -12.65 -17.05 4.13
N CYS A 44 -11.74 -17.10 3.14
CA CYS A 44 -11.23 -15.88 2.50
C CYS A 44 -12.39 -15.00 1.97
N GLN A 45 -13.41 -15.63 1.41
CA GLN A 45 -14.57 -14.99 0.85
C GLN A 45 -15.41 -14.26 1.91
N ASP A 46 -15.43 -14.72 3.16
CA ASP A 46 -16.23 -14.11 4.22
C ASP A 46 -15.72 -12.70 4.56
N CYS A 47 -14.41 -12.49 4.55
CA CYS A 47 -13.77 -11.20 4.83
C CYS A 47 -13.54 -10.34 3.57
N HIS A 48 -13.12 -10.96 2.45
CA HIS A 48 -12.71 -10.23 1.24
C HIS A 48 -13.84 -9.99 0.23
N MET A 49 -14.94 -10.74 0.33
CA MET A 49 -16.12 -10.62 -0.54
C MET A 49 -17.42 -10.40 0.26
N GLY A 50 -17.31 -10.17 1.57
CA GLY A 50 -18.43 -9.88 2.45
C GLY A 50 -18.98 -8.47 2.24
N LYS A 51 -19.91 -8.07 3.12
CA LYS A 51 -20.47 -6.71 3.12
C LYS A 51 -19.60 -5.69 3.87
N VAL A 52 -18.73 -6.16 4.77
CA VAL A 52 -17.81 -5.31 5.55
C VAL A 52 -16.37 -5.64 5.16
N PRO A 53 -15.57 -4.66 4.69
CA PRO A 53 -14.19 -4.91 4.28
C PRO A 53 -13.34 -5.51 5.40
N GLY A 54 -12.79 -6.71 5.17
CA GLY A 54 -11.85 -7.38 6.08
C GLY A 54 -12.49 -8.07 7.28
N GLU A 55 -13.83 -8.07 7.42
CA GLU A 55 -14.51 -8.69 8.54
C GLU A 55 -15.56 -9.71 8.07
N ALA A 56 -15.57 -10.89 8.68
CA ALA A 56 -16.55 -11.95 8.43
C ALA A 56 -17.94 -11.62 9.02
N LYS A 57 -18.55 -10.51 8.61
CA LYS A 57 -19.86 -10.02 9.07
C LYS A 57 -21.01 -10.39 8.12
N GLY A 58 -20.79 -11.42 7.31
CA GLY A 58 -21.74 -11.92 6.31
C GLY A 58 -21.79 -11.05 5.05
N TYR A 59 -22.85 -11.25 4.27
CA TYR A 59 -22.99 -10.73 2.92
C TYR A 59 -24.25 -9.87 2.79
N ASP A 60 -24.25 -8.98 1.81
CA ASP A 60 -25.49 -8.35 1.37
C ASP A 60 -26.40 -9.39 0.72
N LYS A 61 -27.70 -9.08 0.70
CA LYS A 61 -28.71 -9.91 0.07
C LYS A 61 -29.43 -9.14 -1.01
N TRP A 62 -29.50 -9.75 -2.19
CA TRP A 62 -30.05 -9.13 -3.39
C TRP A 62 -30.94 -10.12 -4.15
N PRO A 63 -31.80 -9.62 -5.04
CA PRO A 63 -32.48 -10.48 -5.99
C PRO A 63 -31.50 -11.23 -6.87
N THR A 64 -31.92 -12.42 -7.32
CA THR A 64 -31.11 -13.31 -8.17
C THR A 64 -30.60 -12.58 -9.41
N ALA A 65 -31.44 -11.76 -10.04
CA ALA A 65 -31.03 -10.85 -11.10
C ALA A 65 -31.98 -9.65 -11.22
N ILE A 66 -31.49 -8.57 -11.81
CA ILE A 66 -32.32 -7.47 -12.33
C ILE A 66 -32.08 -7.40 -13.83
N VAL A 67 -33.12 -7.71 -14.61
CA VAL A 67 -33.06 -7.74 -16.08
C VAL A 67 -34.01 -6.67 -16.61
N ASN A 68 -33.49 -5.68 -17.33
CA ASN A 68 -34.26 -4.54 -17.85
C ASN A 68 -35.09 -3.83 -16.76
N GLY A 69 -34.50 -3.64 -15.57
CA GLY A 69 -35.15 -3.01 -14.42
C GLY A 69 -36.18 -3.89 -13.69
N ARG A 70 -36.38 -5.14 -14.12
CA ARG A 70 -37.30 -6.08 -13.46
C ARG A 70 -36.54 -7.09 -12.63
N VAL A 71 -37.03 -7.32 -11.42
CA VAL A 71 -36.49 -8.33 -10.52
C VAL A 71 -36.88 -9.74 -11.01
N VAL A 72 -35.90 -10.64 -11.02
CA VAL A 72 -36.07 -12.03 -11.45
C VAL A 72 -35.57 -12.96 -10.34
N GLY A 73 -36.34 -14.00 -10.04
CA GLY A 73 -35.97 -15.06 -9.09
C GLY A 73 -36.20 -14.69 -7.62
N ASP A 74 -35.47 -15.36 -6.74
CA ASP A 74 -35.51 -15.13 -5.29
C ASP A 74 -34.92 -13.74 -4.97
N LEU A 75 -35.57 -13.02 -4.05
CA LEU A 75 -35.22 -11.67 -3.60
C LEU A 75 -34.10 -11.65 -2.55
N ASP A 76 -33.81 -12.81 -1.92
CA ASP A 76 -32.99 -12.92 -0.72
C ASP A 76 -31.74 -13.79 -0.96
N LYS A 77 -31.07 -13.62 -2.11
CA LYS A 77 -29.84 -14.36 -2.42
C LYS A 77 -28.59 -13.68 -1.87
N LYS A 78 -27.65 -14.49 -1.37
CA LYS A 78 -26.29 -14.04 -1.02
C LYS A 78 -25.69 -13.28 -2.20
N HIS A 79 -25.27 -12.04 -1.95
CA HIS A 79 -24.60 -11.19 -2.92
C HIS A 79 -23.15 -10.98 -2.48
N SER A 80 -22.23 -11.73 -3.10
CA SER A 80 -20.80 -11.58 -2.83
C SER A 80 -20.28 -10.31 -3.50
N ASN A 81 -19.55 -9.49 -2.75
CA ASN A 81 -18.85 -8.34 -3.30
C ASN A 81 -17.63 -8.82 -4.11
N HIS A 82 -17.57 -8.47 -5.39
CA HIS A 82 -16.48 -8.85 -6.31
C HIS A 82 -15.45 -7.73 -6.50
N ALA A 83 -15.44 -6.71 -5.64
CA ALA A 83 -14.36 -5.73 -5.57
C ALA A 83 -13.08 -6.31 -4.92
N PHE A 84 -13.21 -7.48 -4.27
CA PHE A 84 -12.17 -8.21 -3.53
C PHE A 84 -11.35 -7.27 -2.65
N TYR A 85 -11.83 -7.05 -1.42
CA TYR A 85 -11.22 -6.09 -0.51
C TYR A 85 -9.75 -6.43 -0.26
N GLY A 86 -8.91 -5.41 -0.25
CA GLY A 86 -7.47 -5.57 -0.08
C GLY A 86 -6.77 -4.24 -0.27
N PRO A 87 -5.47 -4.17 0.04
CA PRO A 87 -4.73 -2.91 0.00
C PRO A 87 -4.31 -2.47 -1.41
N GLY A 88 -4.58 -3.27 -2.45
CA GLY A 88 -4.18 -2.99 -3.82
C GLY A 88 -4.97 -1.85 -4.49
N TYR A 89 -4.31 -1.14 -5.40
CA TYR A 89 -4.85 -0.02 -6.17
C TYR A 89 -4.18 0.06 -7.55
N PRO A 90 -4.85 0.63 -8.56
CA PRO A 90 -4.27 0.76 -9.88
C PRO A 90 -3.35 1.97 -9.95
N ILE A 91 -2.21 1.80 -10.63
CA ILE A 91 -1.34 2.90 -11.09
C ILE A 91 -1.45 3.10 -12.60
N ALA A 92 -2.46 2.50 -13.23
CA ALA A 92 -2.73 2.61 -14.65
C ALA A 92 -3.41 3.95 -14.99
N HIS A 93 -3.23 4.40 -16.23
CA HIS A 93 -3.90 5.58 -16.76
C HIS A 93 -5.43 5.46 -16.56
N PRO A 94 -6.12 6.50 -16.05
CA PRO A 94 -7.53 6.40 -15.68
C PRO A 94 -8.49 6.24 -16.87
N GLY A 95 -8.03 6.50 -18.09
CA GLY A 95 -8.75 6.14 -19.31
C GLY A 95 -8.75 4.63 -19.61
N ILE A 96 -7.78 3.88 -19.08
CA ILE A 96 -7.64 2.43 -19.27
C ILE A 96 -8.33 1.66 -18.14
N PHE A 97 -8.19 2.13 -16.89
CA PHE A 97 -8.74 1.46 -15.72
C PHE A 97 -9.33 2.45 -14.70
N PRO A 98 -10.51 2.18 -14.09
CA PRO A 98 -11.33 0.97 -14.22
C PRO A 98 -11.91 0.74 -15.62
N PHE A 99 -12.25 -0.51 -15.92
CA PHE A 99 -12.79 -0.86 -17.24
C PHE A 99 -14.11 -0.12 -17.49
N ASN A 100 -14.15 0.64 -18.58
CA ASN A 100 -15.33 1.38 -19.02
C ASN A 100 -15.58 1.02 -20.49
N PRO A 101 -16.74 0.44 -20.86
CA PRO A 101 -17.02 0.09 -22.25
C PRO A 101 -16.91 1.27 -23.22
N ARG A 102 -17.16 2.51 -22.75
CA ARG A 102 -16.99 3.72 -23.56
C ARG A 102 -15.52 4.02 -23.88
N ALA A 103 -14.60 3.55 -23.03
CA ALA A 103 -13.17 3.73 -23.24
C ALA A 103 -12.63 2.94 -24.44
N LEU A 104 -13.38 1.93 -24.92
CA LEU A 104 -13.02 1.14 -26.11
C LEU A 104 -13.04 1.94 -27.42
N ARG A 105 -13.51 3.20 -27.39
CA ARG A 105 -13.40 4.13 -28.52
C ARG A 105 -11.95 4.38 -28.93
N TRP A 106 -11.02 4.28 -27.99
CA TRP A 106 -9.58 4.45 -28.23
C TRP A 106 -8.81 3.22 -27.76
N SER A 107 -7.72 2.90 -28.48
CA SER A 107 -6.78 1.86 -28.10
C SER A 107 -6.00 2.25 -26.84
N ILE A 108 -5.38 1.25 -26.20
CA ILE A 108 -4.50 1.49 -25.04
C ILE A 108 -3.37 2.46 -25.39
N LYS A 109 -2.77 2.35 -26.58
CA LYS A 109 -1.66 3.23 -27.00
C LYS A 109 -2.11 4.68 -27.11
N GLU A 110 -3.31 4.92 -27.60
CA GLU A 110 -3.89 6.27 -27.69
C GLU A 110 -4.23 6.82 -26.30
N TRP A 111 -4.80 6.01 -25.42
CA TRP A 111 -5.02 6.43 -24.04
C TRP A 111 -3.74 6.86 -23.33
N LEU A 112 -2.62 6.19 -23.60
CA LEU A 112 -1.32 6.54 -23.02
C LEU A 112 -0.76 7.87 -23.53
N THR A 113 -1.31 8.46 -24.61
CA THR A 113 -0.94 9.79 -25.08
C THR A 113 -1.89 10.90 -24.61
N PHE A 114 -3.00 10.55 -23.94
CA PHE A 114 -3.89 11.54 -23.35
C PHE A 114 -3.31 12.06 -22.03
N ASP A 115 -2.98 13.34 -21.95
CA ASP A 115 -2.54 13.93 -20.68
C ASP A 115 -3.74 14.23 -19.78
N TYR A 116 -4.15 13.21 -19.02
CA TYR A 116 -5.23 13.34 -18.04
C TYR A 116 -4.89 14.25 -16.85
N ARG A 117 -3.61 14.60 -16.67
CA ARG A 117 -3.16 15.50 -15.59
C ARG A 117 -3.16 16.96 -16.02
N ALA A 118 -3.03 17.23 -17.31
CA ALA A 118 -3.35 18.52 -17.90
C ALA A 118 -4.86 18.78 -17.90
N ALA A 119 -5.26 19.99 -18.31
CA ALA A 119 -6.66 20.41 -18.42
C ALA A 119 -7.36 19.92 -19.70
N TRP A 120 -6.74 19.00 -20.46
CA TRP A 120 -7.27 18.50 -21.73
C TRP A 120 -8.70 17.97 -21.59
N GLY A 121 -9.61 18.43 -22.43
CA GLY A 121 -11.01 18.01 -22.42
C GLY A 121 -11.83 18.53 -21.24
N ASP A 122 -11.29 19.43 -20.39
CA ASP A 122 -12.13 20.16 -19.46
C ASP A 122 -12.88 21.28 -20.20
N ALA A 123 -14.20 21.34 -20.07
CA ALA A 123 -15.05 22.19 -20.90
C ALA A 123 -14.69 23.68 -20.80
N ASP A 124 -14.36 24.16 -19.60
CA ASP A 124 -13.98 25.56 -19.40
C ASP A 124 -12.60 25.85 -19.99
N TRP A 125 -11.69 24.88 -19.96
CA TRP A 125 -10.36 25.00 -20.55
C TRP A 125 -10.41 24.95 -22.08
N GLU A 126 -11.21 24.05 -22.66
CA GLU A 126 -11.42 23.95 -24.11
C GLU A 126 -12.02 25.24 -24.68
N GLU A 127 -12.95 25.87 -23.96
CA GLU A 127 -13.53 27.14 -24.37
C GLU A 127 -12.51 28.30 -24.30
N LYS A 128 -11.67 28.34 -23.26
CA LYS A 128 -10.55 29.29 -23.19
C LYS A 128 -9.53 29.09 -24.31
N LEU A 129 -9.22 27.83 -24.61
CA LEU A 129 -8.30 27.44 -25.69
C LEU A 129 -8.82 27.92 -27.04
N LYS A 130 -10.11 27.71 -27.31
CA LYS A 130 -10.80 28.18 -28.52
C LYS A 130 -10.75 29.71 -28.67
N ARG A 131 -10.80 30.45 -27.55
CA ARG A 131 -10.69 31.92 -27.54
C ARG A 131 -9.25 32.44 -27.59
N GLY A 132 -8.24 31.56 -27.53
CA GLY A 132 -6.85 31.95 -27.45
C GLY A 132 -6.46 32.58 -26.10
N GLU A 133 -7.23 32.32 -25.04
CA GLU A 133 -6.94 32.80 -23.68
C GLU A 133 -5.89 31.93 -22.96
N VAL A 134 -5.58 30.75 -23.50
CA VAL A 134 -4.54 29.83 -23.03
C VAL A 134 -3.75 29.30 -24.22
N ASP A 135 -2.48 28.98 -23.99
CA ASP A 135 -1.61 28.42 -25.03
C ASP A 135 -2.08 27.02 -25.43
N SER A 136 -2.09 26.75 -26.75
CA SER A 136 -2.38 25.42 -27.27
C SER A 136 -1.15 24.54 -27.15
N PRO A 137 -1.22 23.43 -26.39
CA PRO A 137 -0.19 22.41 -26.49
C PRO A 137 -0.26 21.74 -27.88
N GLU A 138 0.85 21.10 -28.27
CA GLU A 138 0.85 20.20 -29.41
C GLU A 138 0.08 18.92 -29.03
N PHE A 139 -1.07 18.72 -29.64
CA PHE A 139 -1.87 17.52 -29.41
C PHE A 139 -1.40 16.38 -30.30
N PRO A 140 -1.30 15.15 -29.79
CA PRO A 140 -1.21 13.96 -30.63
C PRO A 140 -2.40 13.88 -31.58
N ASP A 141 -2.22 13.28 -32.77
CA ASP A 141 -3.25 13.22 -33.82
C ASP A 141 -4.62 12.74 -33.30
N THR A 142 -4.64 11.71 -32.45
CA THR A 142 -5.87 11.16 -31.84
C THR A 142 -6.63 12.18 -30.98
N TRP A 143 -5.93 13.16 -30.42
CA TRP A 143 -6.48 14.15 -29.51
C TRP A 143 -6.54 15.55 -30.14
N ALA A 144 -6.40 15.67 -31.46
CA ALA A 144 -6.48 16.96 -32.16
C ALA A 144 -7.90 17.55 -32.10
N ASP A 145 -8.94 16.70 -32.15
CA ASP A 145 -10.34 17.12 -32.06
C ASP A 145 -10.73 17.43 -30.60
N PRO A 146 -11.21 18.65 -30.28
CA PRO A 146 -11.74 18.99 -28.97
C PRO A 146 -12.88 18.06 -28.50
N GLU A 147 -13.71 17.54 -29.40
CA GLU A 147 -14.80 16.63 -29.04
C GLU A 147 -14.27 15.32 -28.46
N ASP A 148 -13.21 14.76 -29.05
CA ASP A 148 -12.56 13.55 -28.55
C ASP A 148 -11.96 13.77 -27.16
N ARG A 149 -11.32 14.93 -26.93
CA ARG A 149 -10.79 15.29 -25.60
C ARG A 149 -11.89 15.41 -24.56
N LEU A 150 -13.01 16.07 -24.88
CA LEU A 150 -14.18 16.19 -23.99
C LEU A 150 -14.75 14.82 -23.61
N TRP A 151 -14.90 13.91 -24.58
CA TRP A 151 -15.34 12.54 -24.32
C TRP A 151 -14.33 11.75 -23.48
N ALA A 152 -13.04 11.87 -23.78
CA ALA A 152 -11.99 11.20 -23.01
C ALA A 152 -11.98 11.69 -21.55
N ARG A 153 -12.09 13.01 -21.34
CA ARG A 153 -12.18 13.60 -20.00
C ARG A 153 -13.42 13.13 -19.26
N HIS A 154 -14.56 13.00 -19.93
CA HIS A 154 -15.77 12.47 -19.31
C HIS A 154 -15.57 11.04 -18.77
N ILE A 155 -14.93 10.17 -19.55
CA ILE A 155 -14.61 8.80 -19.12
C ILE A 155 -13.61 8.80 -17.97
N VAL A 156 -12.55 9.60 -18.05
CA VAL A 156 -11.57 9.76 -16.97
C VAL A 156 -12.25 10.20 -15.67
N LYS A 157 -13.16 11.18 -15.72
CA LYS A 157 -13.90 11.65 -14.54
C LYS A 157 -14.81 10.54 -13.95
N GLN A 158 -15.47 9.75 -14.79
CA GLN A 158 -16.25 8.58 -14.35
C GLN A 158 -15.37 7.55 -13.64
N ASN A 159 -14.24 7.21 -14.24
CA ASN A 159 -13.30 6.24 -13.72
C ASN A 159 -12.65 6.71 -12.41
N GLN A 160 -12.28 7.99 -12.32
CA GLN A 160 -11.75 8.60 -11.09
C GLN A 160 -12.75 8.52 -9.94
N LYS A 161 -14.07 8.64 -10.19
CA LYS A 161 -15.07 8.44 -9.14
C LYS A 161 -15.04 7.02 -8.57
N LEU A 162 -14.97 6.00 -9.42
CA LEU A 162 -14.85 4.60 -8.98
C LEU A 162 -13.54 4.33 -8.22
N LEU A 163 -12.47 5.02 -8.59
CA LEU A 163 -11.20 4.96 -7.87
C LEU A 163 -11.32 5.56 -6.46
N VAL A 164 -12.08 6.63 -6.28
CA VAL A 164 -12.36 7.16 -4.93
C VAL A 164 -13.09 6.12 -4.08
N ASP A 165 -14.08 5.43 -4.62
CA ASP A 165 -14.79 4.35 -3.91
C ASP A 165 -13.81 3.24 -3.50
N LYS A 166 -12.92 2.81 -4.41
CA LYS A 166 -11.86 1.84 -4.08
C LYS A 166 -10.92 2.35 -2.99
N LYS A 167 -10.60 3.65 -2.96
CA LYS A 167 -9.77 4.26 -1.90
C LYS A 167 -10.44 4.14 -0.52
N LEU A 168 -11.76 4.31 -0.45
CA LEU A 168 -12.53 4.15 0.78
C LEU A 168 -12.55 2.70 1.24
N ASP A 169 -12.79 1.75 0.33
CA ASP A 169 -12.74 0.31 0.64
C ASP A 169 -11.36 -0.13 1.14
N ARG A 170 -10.29 0.37 0.50
CA ARG A 170 -8.90 0.15 0.93
C ARG A 170 -8.66 0.69 2.34
N LYS A 171 -9.14 1.90 2.63
CA LYS A 171 -9.03 2.47 3.97
C LYS A 171 -9.75 1.59 4.99
N ALA A 172 -10.99 1.23 4.70
CA ALA A 172 -11.81 0.40 5.58
C ALA A 172 -11.17 -0.97 5.86
N VAL A 173 -10.68 -1.70 4.84
CA VAL A 173 -10.03 -3.00 5.09
C VAL A 173 -8.76 -2.88 5.93
N MET A 174 -7.97 -1.81 5.72
CA MET A 174 -6.75 -1.58 6.48
C MET A 174 -7.03 -1.15 7.92
N GLU A 175 -8.05 -0.32 8.14
CA GLU A 175 -8.45 0.12 9.48
C GLU A 175 -9.22 -0.96 10.25
N ASN A 176 -10.03 -1.80 9.58
CA ASN A 176 -10.72 -2.92 10.21
C ASN A 176 -9.76 -4.08 10.55
N GLY A 177 -8.68 -4.25 9.78
CA GLY A 177 -7.66 -5.29 10.00
C GLY A 177 -6.53 -4.89 10.95
N SER A 178 -6.47 -3.63 11.39
CA SER A 178 -5.39 -3.15 12.27
C SER A 178 -5.87 -2.21 13.36
N ARG A 179 -5.05 -1.99 14.39
CA ARG A 179 -5.30 -0.97 15.41
C ARG A 179 -3.99 -0.34 15.85
N ILE A 180 -4.01 0.95 16.18
CA ILE A 180 -2.92 1.65 16.86
C ILE A 180 -3.41 2.08 18.25
N ASP A 181 -2.74 1.62 19.30
CA ASP A 181 -2.94 2.09 20.67
C ASP A 181 -1.77 3.00 21.10
N GLY A 182 -2.05 4.03 21.89
CA GLY A 182 -1.06 5.00 22.36
C GLY A 182 -1.46 6.46 22.07
N PRO A 183 -0.54 7.42 22.23
CA PRO A 183 0.84 7.25 22.70
C PRO A 183 0.90 6.77 24.16
N PHE A 184 1.80 5.86 24.44
CA PHE A 184 2.23 5.51 25.80
C PHE A 184 3.54 6.25 26.10
N PHE A 185 3.58 6.99 27.20
CA PHE A 185 4.79 7.64 27.66
C PHE A 185 5.58 6.66 28.54
N ASP A 186 6.74 6.23 28.07
CA ASP A 186 7.58 5.27 28.79
C ASP A 186 8.55 6.04 29.73
N GLY A 187 8.26 6.08 31.03
CA GLY A 187 9.12 6.70 32.05
C GLY A 187 8.40 7.73 32.92
N ASP A 188 9.13 8.76 33.34
CA ASP A 188 8.60 9.87 34.15
C ASP A 188 7.68 10.79 33.33
N THR A 189 6.98 11.69 34.03
CA THR A 189 6.16 12.72 33.40
C THR A 189 7.01 13.55 32.43
N PRO A 190 6.49 13.90 31.23
CA PRO A 190 7.21 14.78 30.30
C PRO A 190 7.63 16.11 30.94
N GLU A 191 8.92 16.45 30.82
CA GLU A 191 9.54 17.61 31.45
C GLU A 191 10.53 18.28 30.50
N VAL A 192 10.71 19.60 30.66
CA VAL A 192 11.70 20.37 29.92
C VAL A 192 13.12 19.86 30.17
N GLY A 193 13.91 19.78 29.11
CA GLY A 193 15.30 19.36 29.16
C GLY A 193 15.50 17.86 29.42
N LYS A 194 14.42 17.05 29.39
CA LYS A 194 14.49 15.59 29.44
C LYS A 194 14.04 14.98 28.11
N PRO A 195 14.60 13.81 27.72
CA PRO A 195 14.17 13.15 26.50
C PRO A 195 12.77 12.57 26.68
N LEU A 196 11.91 12.78 25.68
CA LEU A 196 10.55 12.21 25.66
C LEU A 196 10.59 10.84 25.00
N LYS A 197 10.12 9.80 25.70
CA LYS A 197 10.02 8.43 25.16
C LYS A 197 8.54 8.11 24.92
N ILE A 198 8.21 7.82 23.66
CA ILE A 198 6.84 7.56 23.21
C ILE A 198 6.81 6.15 22.62
N ARG A 199 5.75 5.41 22.92
CA ARG A 199 5.50 4.10 22.34
C ARG A 199 4.08 4.00 21.81
N PHE A 200 3.93 3.37 20.66
CA PHE A 200 2.65 3.01 20.07
C PHE A 200 2.59 1.50 19.90
N ARG A 201 1.45 0.89 20.17
CA ARG A 201 1.24 -0.52 19.90
C ARG A 201 0.45 -0.67 18.61
N VAL A 202 1.08 -1.27 17.60
CA VAL A 202 0.39 -1.67 16.37
C VAL A 202 -0.08 -3.10 16.54
N THR A 203 -1.39 -3.31 16.43
CA THR A 203 -2.03 -4.63 16.59
C THR A 203 -2.59 -5.07 15.25
N ASN A 204 -2.30 -6.30 14.85
CA ASN A 204 -3.06 -6.97 13.82
C ASN A 204 -4.33 -7.53 14.46
N VAL A 205 -5.48 -6.98 14.13
CA VAL A 205 -6.76 -7.48 14.65
C VAL A 205 -7.38 -8.54 13.74
N ASP A 206 -6.81 -8.73 12.54
CA ASP A 206 -7.20 -9.81 11.66
C ASP A 206 -6.84 -11.18 12.27
N GLU A 207 -7.76 -12.12 12.06
CA GLU A 207 -7.64 -13.51 12.47
C GLU A 207 -7.19 -14.42 11.33
N GLY A 208 -7.10 -13.92 10.09
CA GLY A 208 -6.86 -14.69 8.88
C GLY A 208 -5.40 -14.79 8.49
N HIS A 209 -4.64 -13.71 8.46
CA HIS A 209 -3.25 -13.73 8.01
C HIS A 209 -2.40 -12.63 8.66
N ASN A 210 -1.13 -12.52 8.28
CA ASN A 210 -0.25 -11.51 8.84
C ASN A 210 -0.59 -10.09 8.33
N LEU A 211 -0.12 -9.07 9.06
CA LEU A 211 -0.17 -7.65 8.67
C LEU A 211 1.26 -7.09 8.52
N PRO A 212 1.72 -6.72 7.31
CA PRO A 212 1.14 -7.06 6.01
C PRO A 212 1.28 -8.56 5.66
N SER A 213 0.49 -8.99 4.67
CA SER A 213 0.65 -10.26 3.94
C SER A 213 0.67 -10.00 2.43
N GLY A 214 0.72 -11.06 1.61
CA GLY A 214 0.79 -10.99 0.14
C GLY A 214 2.21 -11.20 -0.39
N SER A 215 2.58 -10.44 -1.42
CA SER A 215 3.92 -10.45 -2.05
C SER A 215 4.98 -9.96 -1.07
N LEU A 216 5.72 -10.87 -0.47
CA LEU A 216 6.76 -10.63 0.53
C LEU A 216 8.13 -10.32 -0.11
N GLY A 217 8.94 -9.56 0.62
CA GLY A 217 10.37 -9.35 0.33
C GLY A 217 10.71 -7.96 -0.22
N ALA A 218 9.82 -7.38 -1.03
CA ALA A 218 9.91 -5.96 -1.41
C ALA A 218 8.57 -5.22 -1.24
N GLN A 219 7.48 -5.89 -0.88
CA GLN A 219 6.12 -5.33 -0.87
C GLN A 219 5.29 -5.99 0.26
N PRO A 220 4.05 -5.52 0.48
CA PRO A 220 3.72 -4.10 0.46
C PRO A 220 4.42 -3.37 1.61
N GLU A 221 4.56 -2.05 1.49
CA GLU A 221 5.08 -1.22 2.58
C GLU A 221 3.94 -0.82 3.52
N ILE A 222 4.15 -1.06 4.81
CA ILE A 222 3.38 -0.46 5.90
C ILE A 222 4.39 0.01 6.95
N TRP A 223 4.26 1.25 7.40
CA TRP A 223 5.14 1.83 8.41
C TRP A 223 4.40 2.85 9.27
N MET A 224 4.98 3.16 10.42
CA MET A 224 4.49 4.21 11.31
C MET A 224 5.12 5.55 10.95
N ASN A 225 4.32 6.62 10.93
CA ASN A 225 4.79 8.00 10.86
C ASN A 225 4.31 8.75 12.11
N VAL A 226 5.26 9.36 12.81
CA VAL A 226 5.03 10.07 14.08
C VAL A 226 5.76 11.39 14.03
N ALA A 227 5.08 12.48 14.34
CA ALA A 227 5.66 13.81 14.49
C ALA A 227 5.31 14.41 15.86
N VAL A 228 6.22 15.20 16.42
CA VAL A 228 5.99 15.96 17.66
C VAL A 228 6.15 17.44 17.37
N LEU A 229 5.12 18.21 17.72
CA LEU A 229 5.11 19.66 17.65
C LEU A 229 5.27 20.24 19.06
N ASP A 230 6.03 21.32 19.15
CA ASP A 230 6.17 22.11 20.38
C ASP A 230 4.97 23.07 20.60
N PRO A 231 4.94 23.82 21.72
CA PRO A 231 3.84 24.75 22.02
C PRO A 231 3.63 25.88 21.00
N ASP A 232 4.65 26.19 20.18
CA ASP A 232 4.54 27.20 19.12
C ASP A 232 4.07 26.57 17.79
N GLY A 233 3.87 25.25 17.76
CA GLY A 233 3.47 24.49 16.58
C GLY A 233 4.66 24.04 15.72
N GLU A 234 5.90 24.25 16.16
CA GLU A 234 7.09 23.87 15.41
C GLU A 234 7.37 22.37 15.54
N ARG A 235 7.66 21.71 14.42
CA ARG A 235 7.95 20.28 14.40
C ARG A 235 9.37 20.01 14.90
N ILE A 236 9.47 19.49 16.12
CA ILE A 236 10.74 19.22 16.78
C ILE A 236 11.27 17.79 16.56
N PHE A 237 10.40 16.88 16.12
CA PHE A 237 10.74 15.49 15.82
C PHE A 237 9.81 14.92 14.75
N GLU A 238 10.35 14.07 13.88
CA GLU A 238 9.57 13.21 12.98
C GLU A 238 10.31 11.90 12.71
N SER A 239 9.56 10.80 12.65
CA SER A 239 10.01 9.50 12.12
C SER A 239 8.93 8.96 11.17
N GLY A 240 9.30 8.08 10.24
CA GLY A 240 8.48 7.60 9.14
C GLY A 240 8.30 8.61 8.00
N TYR A 241 9.18 9.61 7.92
CA TYR A 241 9.21 10.58 6.82
C TYR A 241 9.79 9.94 5.55
N VAL A 242 9.48 10.57 4.42
CA VAL A 242 9.87 10.10 3.09
C VAL A 242 10.76 11.13 2.41
N ASP A 243 11.57 10.67 1.45
CA ASP A 243 12.40 11.53 0.63
C ASP A 243 11.63 12.21 -0.52
N SER A 244 12.33 12.97 -1.37
CA SER A 244 11.71 13.68 -2.49
C SER A 244 11.11 12.77 -3.57
N TYR A 245 11.50 11.49 -3.61
CA TYR A 245 10.91 10.49 -4.49
C TYR A 245 9.76 9.74 -3.81
N GLY A 246 9.69 9.79 -2.48
CA GLY A 246 8.69 9.12 -1.67
C GLY A 246 9.21 7.88 -0.96
N ASP A 247 10.46 7.47 -1.14
CA ASP A 247 11.02 6.35 -0.38
C ASP A 247 11.11 6.71 1.12
N MET A 248 10.90 5.74 2.01
CA MET A 248 11.19 5.96 3.44
C MET A 248 12.65 6.37 3.59
N ALA A 249 12.97 7.22 4.58
CA ALA A 249 14.35 7.66 4.83
C ALA A 249 15.25 6.55 5.44
N ASP A 250 15.27 5.38 4.80
CA ASP A 250 16.07 4.22 5.12
C ASP A 250 17.27 4.09 4.15
N ILE A 251 17.90 2.90 4.12
CA ILE A 251 19.09 2.63 3.29
C ILE A 251 18.83 2.65 1.78
N HIS A 252 17.56 2.65 1.36
CA HIS A 252 17.18 2.72 -0.05
C HIS A 252 16.87 4.15 -0.51
N SER A 253 16.78 5.12 0.40
CA SER A 253 16.54 6.52 0.04
C SER A 253 17.74 7.12 -0.69
N LEU A 254 17.47 7.71 -1.85
CA LEU A 254 18.48 8.41 -2.64
C LEU A 254 18.88 9.75 -2.02
N ASP A 255 17.97 10.43 -1.34
CA ASP A 255 18.29 11.70 -0.67
C ASP A 255 19.07 11.50 0.62
N VAL A 256 18.86 10.38 1.34
CA VAL A 256 19.74 9.98 2.45
C VAL A 256 21.14 9.68 1.92
N ALA A 257 21.25 8.87 0.86
CA ALA A 257 22.54 8.57 0.24
C ALA A 257 23.27 9.82 -0.27
N ALA A 258 22.53 10.83 -0.72
CA ALA A 258 23.05 12.12 -1.15
C ALA A 258 23.30 13.12 0.01
N GLY A 259 22.99 12.76 1.25
CA GLY A 259 23.15 13.64 2.42
C GLY A 259 22.19 14.84 2.46
N LYS A 260 21.10 14.83 1.70
CA LYS A 260 20.10 15.93 1.66
C LYS A 260 19.12 15.86 2.83
N ILE A 261 18.83 14.64 3.30
CA ILE A 261 18.02 14.39 4.49
C ILE A 261 18.75 13.41 5.41
N ALA A 262 18.43 13.44 6.70
CA ALA A 262 18.98 12.49 7.67
C ALA A 262 18.37 11.09 7.48
N TYR A 263 19.15 10.05 7.78
CA TYR A 263 18.65 8.69 7.93
C TYR A 263 17.72 8.60 9.15
N ASP A 264 16.57 7.97 8.99
CA ASP A 264 15.62 7.77 10.07
C ASP A 264 16.00 6.55 10.92
N GLU A 265 16.81 6.80 11.95
CA GLU A 265 17.27 5.77 12.89
C GLU A 265 16.15 5.11 13.69
N GLN A 266 14.96 5.70 13.73
CA GLN A 266 13.82 5.24 14.54
C GLN A 266 12.65 4.74 13.67
N LEU A 267 12.89 4.52 12.37
CA LEU A 267 11.88 4.02 11.44
C LEU A 267 11.34 2.65 11.88
N VAL A 268 10.02 2.57 12.06
CA VAL A 268 9.32 1.30 12.30
C VAL A 268 8.51 0.93 11.05
N ASN A 269 9.04 -0.03 10.29
CA ASN A 269 8.39 -0.60 9.10
C ASN A 269 8.10 -2.10 9.29
N PHE A 270 7.00 -2.56 8.68
CA PHE A 270 6.53 -3.94 8.73
C PHE A 270 6.73 -4.69 7.40
N GLN A 271 7.39 -4.05 6.43
CA GLN A 271 7.71 -4.62 5.13
C GLN A 271 8.68 -5.80 5.32
N THR A 272 8.32 -6.97 4.78
CA THR A 272 9.27 -8.10 4.72
C THR A 272 10.38 -7.76 3.73
N LYS A 273 11.64 -7.96 4.10
CA LYS A 273 12.81 -7.62 3.27
C LYS A 273 13.48 -8.88 2.72
N PHE A 274 13.95 -8.86 1.47
CA PHE A 274 14.92 -9.85 1.03
C PHE A 274 16.29 -9.50 1.60
N LEU A 275 16.97 -10.50 2.15
CA LEU A 275 18.35 -10.41 2.58
C LEU A 275 19.21 -11.35 1.75
N THR A 276 20.31 -10.83 1.22
CA THR A 276 21.32 -11.63 0.54
C THR A 276 22.60 -11.69 1.36
N THR A 277 23.14 -12.89 1.54
CA THR A 277 24.43 -13.14 2.19
C THR A 277 25.55 -13.03 1.17
N ASN A 278 26.35 -11.97 1.28
CA ASN A 278 27.44 -11.68 0.35
C ASN A 278 28.67 -12.59 0.59
N ILE A 279 29.56 -12.70 -0.40
CA ILE A 279 30.87 -13.37 -0.25
C ILE A 279 31.75 -12.58 0.73
N LYS A 280 31.64 -11.26 0.69
CA LYS A 280 32.35 -10.34 1.59
C LYS A 280 31.38 -9.42 2.31
N GLY A 281 31.64 -9.18 3.59
CA GLY A 281 30.84 -8.29 4.42
C GLY A 281 29.62 -8.98 5.03
N THR A 282 28.67 -8.17 5.47
CA THR A 282 27.43 -8.60 6.12
C THR A 282 26.32 -8.89 5.09
N ASP A 283 25.21 -9.43 5.58
CA ASP A 283 23.98 -9.48 4.78
C ASP A 283 23.54 -8.08 4.33
N ARG A 284 22.86 -8.03 3.19
CA ARG A 284 22.34 -6.78 2.60
C ARG A 284 20.87 -6.93 2.24
N GLU A 285 20.09 -5.89 2.52
CA GLU A 285 18.72 -5.77 2.00
C GLU A 285 18.74 -5.59 0.48
N MET A 286 17.93 -6.38 -0.21
CA MET A 286 17.78 -6.35 -1.65
C MET A 286 16.31 -6.26 -2.02
N TYR A 287 16.03 -5.66 -3.18
CA TYR A 287 14.67 -5.60 -3.75
C TYR A 287 14.38 -6.76 -4.70
N LEU A 288 15.42 -7.48 -5.14
CA LEU A 288 15.30 -8.76 -5.82
C LEU A 288 15.89 -9.89 -4.96
N PRO A 289 15.29 -11.09 -4.98
CA PRO A 289 15.79 -12.23 -4.23
C PRO A 289 16.95 -12.94 -4.98
N VAL A 290 17.94 -12.16 -5.43
CA VAL A 290 19.03 -12.61 -6.27
C VAL A 290 20.34 -12.04 -5.75
N ASN A 291 21.35 -12.89 -5.57
CA ASN A 291 22.64 -12.48 -5.04
C ASN A 291 23.64 -12.20 -6.17
N PHE A 292 23.86 -10.90 -6.45
CA PHE A 292 24.77 -10.43 -7.49
C PHE A 292 26.25 -10.37 -7.06
N ASP A 293 26.55 -10.52 -5.76
CA ASP A 293 27.94 -10.54 -5.26
C ASP A 293 28.64 -11.87 -5.59
N VAL A 294 27.85 -12.94 -5.74
CA VAL A 294 28.35 -14.26 -6.12
C VAL A 294 28.48 -14.41 -7.64
N ASP A 295 27.51 -13.93 -8.40
CA ASP A 295 27.49 -14.01 -9.87
C ASP A 295 26.96 -12.70 -10.47
N GLN A 296 27.79 -12.06 -11.30
CA GLN A 296 27.43 -10.81 -12.00
C GLN A 296 26.32 -11.01 -13.03
N LYS A 297 26.11 -12.25 -13.50
CA LYS A 297 25.02 -12.64 -14.38
C LYS A 297 24.18 -13.69 -13.68
N PRO A 298 23.23 -13.29 -12.82
CA PRO A 298 22.46 -14.27 -12.08
C PRO A 298 21.63 -15.15 -13.03
N PHE A 299 21.97 -16.43 -13.08
CA PHE A 299 21.17 -17.43 -13.77
C PHE A 299 20.16 -18.04 -12.80
N LEU A 300 18.88 -17.94 -13.12
CA LEU A 300 17.81 -18.60 -12.37
C LEU A 300 17.83 -20.11 -12.68
N ARG A 301 18.61 -20.88 -11.92
CA ARG A 301 18.65 -22.35 -12.00
C ARG A 301 17.78 -22.97 -10.90
N PRO A 302 17.16 -24.14 -11.13
CA PRO A 302 16.58 -24.92 -10.05
C PRO A 302 17.61 -25.11 -8.94
N SER A 303 17.17 -24.90 -7.70
CA SER A 303 18.07 -25.00 -6.56
C SER A 303 18.61 -26.43 -6.41
N ALA A 304 19.91 -26.55 -6.13
CA ALA A 304 20.56 -27.83 -5.84
C ALA A 304 20.25 -28.36 -4.43
N VAL A 305 19.47 -27.63 -3.64
CA VAL A 305 19.02 -27.98 -2.29
C VAL A 305 17.49 -28.00 -2.23
N PRO A 306 16.87 -28.70 -1.27
CA PRO A 306 15.41 -28.85 -1.21
C PRO A 306 14.72 -27.56 -0.73
N THR A 307 14.63 -26.56 -1.61
CA THR A 307 14.00 -25.24 -1.31
C THR A 307 12.50 -25.34 -1.09
N SER A 308 11.86 -26.43 -1.52
CA SER A 308 10.47 -26.72 -1.15
C SER A 308 10.28 -26.85 0.36
N VAL A 309 11.29 -27.37 1.07
CA VAL A 309 11.31 -27.53 2.53
C VAL A 309 11.98 -26.33 3.20
N GLN A 310 13.10 -25.86 2.66
CA GLN A 310 13.87 -24.74 3.25
C GLN A 310 13.21 -23.37 3.05
N ASN A 311 12.29 -23.26 2.07
CA ASN A 311 11.60 -22.03 1.67
C ASN A 311 12.50 -20.90 1.13
N HIS A 312 13.78 -21.17 0.90
CA HIS A 312 14.70 -20.23 0.27
C HIS A 312 15.92 -20.98 -0.29
N PRO A 313 16.59 -20.47 -1.35
CA PRO A 313 17.87 -20.98 -1.83
C PRO A 313 18.99 -20.53 -0.88
N PRO A 314 20.21 -21.10 -1.00
CA PRO A 314 21.36 -20.64 -0.26
C PRO A 314 21.60 -19.15 -0.46
N LEU A 315 22.06 -18.47 0.59
CA LEU A 315 22.46 -17.06 0.58
C LEU A 315 21.34 -16.04 0.30
N VAL A 316 20.09 -16.46 0.16
CA VAL A 316 18.93 -15.56 0.09
C VAL A 316 17.96 -15.98 1.17
N ARG A 317 17.43 -15.02 1.94
CA ARG A 317 16.36 -15.28 2.92
C ARG A 317 15.38 -14.11 2.95
N MET A 318 14.22 -14.34 3.54
CA MET A 318 13.25 -13.28 3.84
C MET A 318 13.30 -12.96 5.32
N GLU A 319 13.44 -11.68 5.65
CA GLU A 319 13.28 -11.18 7.00
C GLU A 319 11.83 -10.74 7.22
N GLY A 320 11.03 -11.61 7.81
CA GLY A 320 9.62 -11.35 8.10
C GLY A 320 9.44 -10.26 9.16
N ARG A 321 8.97 -9.08 8.73
CA ARG A 321 8.66 -7.95 9.63
C ARG A 321 7.16 -7.78 9.93
N SER A 322 6.33 -8.67 9.40
CA SER A 322 4.89 -8.62 9.61
C SER A 322 4.46 -9.06 11.01
N ILE A 323 3.23 -8.71 11.36
CA ILE A 323 2.57 -9.03 12.62
C ILE A 323 1.63 -10.23 12.38
N PRO A 324 1.77 -11.37 13.08
CA PRO A 324 0.90 -12.51 12.89
C PRO A 324 -0.57 -12.20 13.27
N PRO A 325 -1.55 -13.04 12.90
CA PRO A 325 -2.94 -12.89 13.32
C PRO A 325 -3.06 -12.66 14.83
N LEU A 326 -3.84 -11.65 15.23
CA LEU A 326 -4.03 -11.23 16.63
C LEU A 326 -2.75 -10.82 17.38
N GLY A 327 -1.62 -10.71 16.67
CA GLY A 327 -0.35 -10.28 17.21
C GLY A 327 -0.24 -8.76 17.32
N TRP A 328 0.83 -8.30 17.96
CA TRP A 328 1.15 -6.88 18.05
C TRP A 328 2.65 -6.64 18.03
N ARG A 329 3.05 -5.41 17.68
CA ARG A 329 4.42 -4.90 17.79
C ARG A 329 4.39 -3.47 18.32
N ASP A 330 5.33 -3.15 19.20
CA ASP A 330 5.47 -1.80 19.73
C ASP A 330 6.44 -0.98 18.86
N ALA A 331 5.98 0.15 18.34
CA ALA A 331 6.79 1.19 17.72
C ALA A 331 7.28 2.17 18.79
N LYS A 332 8.59 2.32 18.94
CA LYS A 332 9.20 3.10 20.03
C LYS A 332 9.98 4.26 19.47
N TYR A 333 9.79 5.43 20.06
CA TYR A 333 10.38 6.69 19.65
C TYR A 333 10.97 7.43 20.85
N LYS A 334 12.02 8.19 20.60
CA LYS A 334 12.70 9.07 21.54
C LYS A 334 12.91 10.42 20.89
N VAL A 335 12.27 11.45 21.45
CA VAL A 335 12.58 12.84 21.14
C VAL A 335 13.77 13.26 22.01
N PRO A 336 14.84 13.80 21.43
CA PRO A 336 16.00 14.24 22.19
C PRO A 336 15.70 15.38 23.18
N ALA A 337 16.45 15.44 24.28
CA ALA A 337 16.22 16.39 25.37
C ALA A 337 16.42 17.85 24.93
N GLU A 338 17.39 18.08 24.06
CA GLU A 338 17.73 19.36 23.44
C GLU A 338 16.63 19.92 22.53
N LYS A 339 15.64 19.09 22.18
CA LYS A 339 14.43 19.50 21.44
C LYS A 339 13.25 19.80 22.36
N MET A 340 13.29 19.33 23.61
CA MET A 340 12.25 19.53 24.62
C MET A 340 12.54 20.77 25.48
N THR A 341 12.57 21.96 24.87
CA THR A 341 13.09 23.18 25.51
C THR A 341 12.02 24.09 26.15
N LYS A 342 10.73 23.84 25.90
CA LYS A 342 9.63 24.73 26.27
C LYS A 342 8.67 24.04 27.22
N LYS A 343 8.09 24.82 28.14
CA LYS A 343 6.95 24.37 28.94
C LYS A 343 5.66 24.62 28.17
N GLY A 344 4.65 23.78 28.40
CA GLY A 344 3.30 23.95 27.86
C GLY A 344 2.81 22.74 27.07
N THR A 345 1.80 22.98 26.23
CA THR A 345 1.11 21.93 25.49
C THR A 345 1.87 21.54 24.23
N TYR A 346 2.33 20.30 24.17
CA TYR A 346 2.91 19.68 22.99
C TYR A 346 1.85 18.85 22.27
N LYS A 347 2.08 18.58 20.98
CA LYS A 347 1.18 17.77 20.15
C LYS A 347 1.93 16.64 19.48
N ILE A 348 1.43 15.41 19.64
CA ILE A 348 1.89 14.24 18.89
C ILE A 348 0.89 14.00 17.75
N LEU A 349 1.41 13.87 16.53
CA LEU A 349 0.66 13.42 15.36
C LEU A 349 1.12 12.00 15.02
N ALA A 350 0.20 11.05 14.88
CA ALA A 350 0.53 9.67 14.58
C ALA A 350 -0.40 9.10 13.51
N ARG A 351 0.16 8.26 12.63
CA ARG A 351 -0.56 7.46 11.63
C ARG A 351 0.27 6.26 11.21
N MET A 352 -0.37 5.21 10.71
CA MET A 352 0.29 4.27 9.81
C MET A 352 0.16 4.77 8.38
N ARG A 353 1.12 4.43 7.53
CA ARG A 353 1.08 4.68 6.09
C ARG A 353 1.24 3.37 5.35
N SER A 354 0.59 3.24 4.19
CA SER A 354 0.72 2.07 3.33
C SER A 354 0.91 2.44 1.87
N ARG A 355 1.80 1.70 1.20
CA ARG A 355 2.07 1.77 -0.22
C ARG A 355 2.27 0.37 -0.80
N ALA A 356 1.82 0.14 -2.04
CA ALA A 356 1.91 -1.17 -2.67
C ALA A 356 3.36 -1.53 -3.02
N GLU A 357 4.10 -0.58 -3.59
CA GLU A 357 5.48 -0.76 -4.06
C GLU A 357 6.39 0.35 -3.54
N PRO A 358 7.63 0.03 -3.15
CA PRO A 358 8.66 1.03 -2.90
C PRO A 358 9.08 1.75 -4.18
N LEU A 359 9.45 3.03 -4.08
CA LEU A 359 9.80 3.84 -5.25
C LEU A 359 11.17 3.46 -5.80
N TYR A 360 12.10 3.03 -4.95
CA TYR A 360 13.37 2.44 -5.40
C TYR A 360 13.15 1.24 -6.34
N PHE A 361 12.10 0.44 -6.12
CA PHE A 361 11.79 -0.71 -6.97
C PHE A 361 11.11 -0.27 -8.26
N MET A 362 10.18 0.66 -8.18
CA MET A 362 9.54 1.26 -9.35
C MET A 362 10.58 1.86 -10.31
N LYS A 363 11.57 2.57 -9.78
CA LYS A 363 12.71 3.09 -10.56
C LYS A 363 13.52 1.97 -11.19
N PHE A 364 13.83 0.92 -10.43
CA PHE A 364 14.58 -0.23 -10.92
C PHE A 364 13.91 -0.93 -12.11
N VAL A 365 12.58 -1.08 -12.09
CA VAL A 365 11.83 -1.72 -13.19
C VAL A 365 11.52 -0.77 -14.35
N GLY A 366 12.03 0.47 -14.32
CA GLY A 366 11.81 1.45 -15.38
C GLY A 366 10.38 2.00 -15.42
N ALA A 367 9.74 2.16 -14.26
CA ALA A 367 8.43 2.79 -14.17
C ALA A 367 8.47 4.22 -14.74
N THR A 368 7.37 4.65 -15.35
CA THR A 368 7.25 6.02 -15.84
C THR A 368 7.11 7.00 -14.68
N GLN A 369 7.43 8.28 -14.93
CA GLN A 369 7.22 9.33 -13.95
C GLN A 369 5.74 9.43 -13.50
N ASP A 370 4.79 9.15 -14.40
CA ASP A 370 3.38 9.11 -14.07
C ASP A 370 3.03 7.96 -13.11
N MET A 371 3.64 6.77 -13.30
CA MET A 371 3.48 5.65 -12.38
C MET A 371 4.06 5.96 -11.00
N GLU A 372 5.28 6.54 -10.94
CA GLU A 372 5.92 6.98 -9.70
C GLU A 372 5.10 8.06 -8.96
N ARG A 373 4.49 8.99 -9.71
CA ARG A 373 3.61 10.00 -9.14
C ARG A 373 2.33 9.38 -8.62
N SER A 374 1.68 8.54 -9.43
CA SER A 374 0.43 7.88 -9.09
C SER A 374 0.58 7.05 -7.83
N ILE A 375 1.65 6.26 -7.71
CA ILE A 375 1.84 5.41 -6.53
C ILE A 375 1.99 6.21 -5.23
N ASN A 376 2.65 7.37 -5.29
CA ASN A 376 2.77 8.29 -4.16
C ASN A 376 1.43 8.97 -3.82
N GLU A 377 0.64 9.39 -4.81
CA GLU A 377 -0.70 9.96 -4.62
C GLU A 377 -1.70 8.95 -3.99
N TRP A 378 -1.45 7.66 -4.21
CA TRP A 378 -2.24 6.55 -3.68
C TRP A 378 -1.78 6.03 -2.31
N MET A 379 -0.71 6.60 -1.76
CA MET A 379 -0.29 6.32 -0.41
C MET A 379 -1.45 6.58 0.55
N LEU A 380 -1.71 5.59 1.41
CA LEU A 380 -2.87 5.59 2.29
C LEU A 380 -2.42 5.84 3.72
N ASP A 381 -3.03 6.81 4.38
CA ASP A 381 -2.92 6.99 5.82
C ASP A 381 -4.00 6.17 6.54
N ILE A 382 -3.60 5.48 7.60
CA ILE A 382 -4.40 4.52 8.36
C ILE A 382 -4.35 4.94 9.83
N HIS A 383 -5.50 5.04 10.50
CA HIS A 383 -5.62 5.49 11.89
C HIS A 383 -4.88 6.81 12.18
N PRO A 384 -5.10 7.91 11.42
CA PRO A 384 -4.50 9.19 11.75
C PRO A 384 -5.16 9.82 12.99
N TYR A 385 -4.36 10.24 13.96
CA TYR A 385 -4.85 10.98 15.13
C TYR A 385 -3.79 11.91 15.70
N ALA A 386 -4.26 12.81 16.58
CA ALA A 386 -3.43 13.76 17.30
C ALA A 386 -3.72 13.65 18.80
N VAL A 387 -2.68 13.78 19.62
CA VAL A 387 -2.80 13.81 21.09
C VAL A 387 -2.01 14.99 21.62
N GLU A 388 -2.64 15.78 22.48
CA GLU A 388 -1.99 16.87 23.20
C GLU A 388 -1.56 16.39 24.58
N PHE A 389 -0.42 16.88 25.06
CA PHE A 389 0.11 16.55 26.39
C PHE A 389 0.92 17.72 26.95
N GLU A 390 0.98 17.82 28.28
CA GLU A 390 1.68 18.90 28.97
C GLU A 390 3.11 18.52 29.31
N VAL A 391 4.04 19.45 29.07
CA VAL A 391 5.45 19.36 29.48
C VAL A 391 5.72 20.42 30.55
N LYS A 392 6.20 19.97 31.71
CA LYS A 392 6.42 20.82 32.89
C LYS A 392 7.81 21.43 33.01
#